data_AF-A0A5A8A1U0-F1
#
_entry.id   AF-A0A5A8A1U0-F1
#
_cell.length_a   1.000
_cell.length_b   1.000
_cell.length_c   1.000
_cell.angle_alpha   90.00
_cell.angle_beta   90.00
_cell.angle_gamma   90.00
#
_symmetry.space_group_name_H-M   'P 1'
#
loop_
_entity.id
_entity.type
_entity.pdbx_description
1 polymer ?
#
loop_
_entity_poly.entity_id
_entity_poly.type
_entity_poly.pdbx_seq_one_letter_code
_entity_poly.pdbx_strand_id
1 'polypeptide(L)'
;MPSEPKAPIRGRALQALRAAAAQPQGLRRSAYPSYMPALVDLGLMEERHVRGPGRSQPAWFLTRAGREMLAEVGRDETRSE
;
A
#
# COMPACT_ATOMS: atom_id res chain seq x y z
N MET A 1 25.02 -4.82 -5.80
CA MET A 1 24.14 -3.64 -5.83
C MET A 1 23.72 -3.37 -4.38
N PRO A 2 24.19 -2.31 -3.71
CA PRO A 2 23.72 -2.01 -2.38
C PRO A 2 22.29 -1.48 -2.53
N SER A 3 21.30 -2.24 -2.08
CA SER A 3 19.93 -1.74 -1.95
C SER A 3 19.98 -0.63 -0.90
N GLU A 4 19.86 0.63 -1.33
CA GLU A 4 19.65 1.76 -0.43
C GLU A 4 18.60 1.39 0.62
N PRO A 5 18.77 1.82 1.89
CA PRO A 5 17.70 1.69 2.86
C PRO A 5 16.54 2.54 2.33
N LYS A 6 15.56 1.88 1.71
CA LYS A 6 14.29 2.48 1.28
C LYS A 6 13.83 3.39 2.40
N ALA A 7 13.84 4.70 2.15
CA ALA A 7 13.50 5.70 3.16
C ALA A 7 12.22 5.26 3.89
N PRO A 8 12.17 5.38 5.23
CA PRO A 8 11.07 4.84 6.01
C PRO A 8 9.76 5.40 5.49
N ILE A 9 8.84 4.51 5.10
CA ILE A 9 7.51 4.90 4.63
C ILE A 9 6.78 5.56 5.78
N ARG A 10 6.57 6.88 5.65
CA ARG A 10 5.99 7.73 6.70
C ARG A 10 4.88 8.61 6.13
N GLY A 11 4.11 9.22 7.04
CA GLY A 11 3.08 10.20 6.69
C GLY A 11 1.99 9.63 5.77
N ARG A 12 1.68 10.34 4.67
CA ARG A 12 0.57 10.00 3.78
C ARG A 12 0.73 8.66 3.06
N ALA A 13 1.95 8.20 2.82
CA ALA A 13 2.19 6.89 2.21
C ALA A 13 1.82 5.74 3.17
N LEU A 14 2.13 5.89 4.46
CA LEU A 14 1.71 4.96 5.50
C LEU A 14 0.17 4.96 5.66
N GLN A 15 -0.46 6.14 5.59
CA GLN A 15 -1.92 6.24 5.58
C GLN A 15 -2.56 5.52 4.38
N ALA A 16 -1.97 5.63 3.19
CA ALA A 16 -2.45 4.92 2.00
C ALA A 16 -2.41 3.39 2.20
N LEU A 17 -1.34 2.87 2.80
CA LEU A 17 -1.21 1.45 3.10
C LEU A 17 -2.21 0.99 4.18
N ARG A 18 -2.39 1.78 5.25
CA ARG A 18 -3.41 1.52 6.28
C ARG A 18 -4.83 1.52 5.68
N ALA A 19 -5.13 2.48 4.80
CA ALA A 19 -6.41 2.53 4.10
C ALA A 19 -6.62 1.30 3.20
N ALA A 20 -5.56 0.82 2.53
CA ALA A 20 -5.61 -0.38 1.72
C ALA A 20 -5.82 -1.64 2.56
N ALA A 21 -5.20 -1.72 3.75
CA ALA A 21 -5.40 -2.81 4.69
C ALA A 21 -6.84 -2.86 5.23
N ALA A 22 -7.46 -1.70 5.46
CA ALA A 22 -8.85 -1.60 5.90
C ALA A 22 -9.88 -1.90 4.80
N GLN A 23 -9.46 -2.00 3.53
CA GLN A 23 -10.35 -2.15 2.38
C GLN A 23 -9.97 -3.39 1.53
N PRO A 24 -10.44 -4.60 1.90
CA PRO A 24 -10.08 -5.85 1.23
C PRO A 24 -10.45 -5.90 -0.27
N GLN A 25 -11.50 -5.18 -0.65
CA GLN A 25 -11.98 -5.04 -2.03
C GLN A 25 -11.09 -4.15 -2.93
N GLY A 26 -10.00 -3.59 -2.37
CA GLY A 26 -9.09 -2.70 -3.07
C GLY A 26 -9.54 -1.25 -3.03
N LEU A 27 -8.57 -0.34 -3.09
CA LEU A 27 -8.81 1.10 -3.17
C LEU A 27 -9.05 1.51 -4.62
N ARG A 28 -9.89 2.52 -4.85
CA ARG A 28 -10.08 3.08 -6.20
C ARG A 28 -8.75 3.62 -6.74
N ARG A 29 -8.53 3.52 -8.06
CA ARG A 29 -7.34 4.06 -8.71
C ARG A 29 -7.06 5.54 -8.38
N SER A 30 -8.11 6.33 -8.16
CA SER A 30 -8.01 7.75 -7.80
C SER A 30 -7.58 8.02 -6.36
N ALA A 31 -7.48 7.00 -5.49
CA ALA A 31 -7.04 7.17 -4.12
C ALA A 31 -5.52 7.32 -4.05
N TYR A 32 -5.04 8.36 -3.34
CA TYR A 32 -3.61 8.63 -3.11
C TYR A 32 -2.76 8.63 -4.41
N PRO A 33 -3.16 9.36 -5.46
CA PRO A 33 -2.60 9.22 -6.80
C PRO A 33 -1.09 9.51 -6.87
N SER A 34 -0.59 10.39 -5.99
CA SER A 34 0.83 10.76 -5.95
C SER A 34 1.73 9.73 -5.26
N TYR A 35 1.16 8.81 -4.46
CA TYR A 35 1.93 7.86 -3.66
C TYR A 35 1.82 6.43 -4.17
N MET A 36 0.72 6.09 -4.85
CA MET A 36 0.47 4.74 -5.36
C MET A 36 1.56 4.24 -6.32
N PRO A 37 2.07 5.03 -7.29
CA PRO A 37 3.16 4.57 -8.16
C PRO A 37 4.40 4.15 -7.37
N ALA A 38 4.83 4.97 -6.41
CA ALA A 38 5.97 4.64 -5.56
C ALA A 38 5.71 3.39 -4.71
N LEU A 39 4.52 3.21 -4.15
CA LEU A 39 4.18 2.02 -3.38
C LEU A 39 4.13 0.74 -4.23
N VAL A 40 3.77 0.86 -5.52
CA VAL A 40 3.82 -0.22 -6.50
C VAL A 40 5.26 -0.56 -6.86
N ASP A 41 6.11 0.43 -7.14
CA ASP A 41 7.54 0.22 -7.42
C ASP A 41 8.26 -0.45 -6.25
N LEU A 42 7.81 -0.17 -5.02
CA LEU A 42 8.32 -0.80 -3.80
C LEU A 42 7.78 -2.21 -3.56
N GLY A 43 6.81 -2.68 -4.37
CA GLY A 43 6.19 -4.00 -4.26
C GLY A 43 5.15 -4.13 -3.14
N LEU A 44 4.73 -3.01 -2.53
CA LEU A 44 3.81 -2.99 -1.39
C LEU A 44 2.35 -2.92 -1.81
N MET A 45 2.11 -2.40 -3.02
CA MET A 45 0.80 -2.29 -3.64
C MET A 45 0.86 -2.87 -5.06
N GLU A 46 -0.27 -3.30 -5.59
CA GLU A 46 -0.40 -3.72 -6.98
C GLU A 46 -1.66 -3.11 -7.62
N GLU A 47 -1.59 -2.74 -8.90
CA GLU A 47 -2.79 -2.40 -9.68
C GLU A 47 -3.45 -3.68 -10.16
N ARG A 48 -4.73 -3.90 -9.81
CA ARG A 48 -5.51 -4.99 -10.36
C ARG A 48 -6.83 -4.50 -10.90
N HIS A 49 -7.21 -5.11 -12.01
CA HIS A 49 -8.49 -4.90 -12.64
C HIS A 49 -9.53 -5.77 -11.96
N VAL A 50 -10.44 -5.16 -11.21
CA VAL A 50 -11.60 -5.84 -10.62
C VAL A 50 -12.76 -5.82 -11.61
N ARG A 51 -13.43 -6.96 -11.76
CA ARG A 51 -14.64 -7.09 -12.58
C ARG A 51 -15.83 -6.62 -11.73
N GLY A 52 -16.40 -5.47 -12.08
CA GLY A 52 -17.66 -5.00 -11.52
C GLY A 52 -18.82 -5.20 -12.50
N PRO A 53 -20.07 -5.00 -12.05
CA PRO A 53 -21.22 -5.06 -12.96
C PRO A 53 -21.07 -3.99 -14.05
N GLY A 54 -20.93 -4.47 -15.30
CA GLY A 54 -20.87 -3.63 -16.51
C GLY A 54 -19.49 -3.08 -16.90
N ARG A 55 -18.45 -3.13 -16.05
CA ARG A 55 -17.08 -2.72 -16.44
C ARG A 55 -15.98 -3.24 -15.51
N SER A 56 -14.82 -3.51 -16.08
CA SER A 56 -13.59 -3.69 -15.30
C SER A 56 -13.05 -2.33 -14.86
N GLN A 57 -12.70 -2.19 -13.59
CA GLN A 57 -12.10 -0.97 -13.05
C GLN A 57 -10.75 -1.28 -12.41
N PRO A 58 -9.72 -0.45 -12.65
CA PRO A 58 -8.46 -0.58 -11.93
C PRO A 58 -8.64 -0.17 -10.46
N ALA A 59 -8.10 -0.97 -9.57
CA ALA A 59 -8.06 -0.72 -8.14
C ALA A 59 -6.68 -1.12 -7.58
N TRP A 60 -6.30 -0.47 -6.50
CA TRP A 60 -5.06 -0.73 -5.78
C TRP A 60 -5.29 -1.80 -4.72
N PHE A 61 -4.46 -2.83 -4.71
CA PHE A 61 -4.51 -3.92 -3.75
C PHE A 61 -3.24 -3.96 -2.93
N LEU A 62 -3.42 -4.24 -1.63
CA LEU A 62 -2.29 -4.44 -0.71
C LEU A 62 -1.67 -5.83 -0.93
N THR A 63 -0.38 -5.85 -1.22
CA THR A 63 0.38 -7.09 -1.40
C THR A 63 0.72 -7.74 -0.05
N ARG A 64 1.30 -8.94 -0.08
CA ARG A 64 1.84 -9.59 1.12
C ARG A 64 2.95 -8.74 1.77
N ALA A 65 3.87 -8.22 0.95
CA ALA A 65 4.96 -7.36 1.43
C ALA A 65 4.42 -6.07 2.06
N GLY A 66 3.36 -5.49 1.49
CA GLY A 66 2.68 -4.33 2.08
C GLY A 66 2.09 -4.61 3.47
N ARG A 67 1.50 -5.80 3.67
CA ARG A 67 1.01 -6.25 4.98
C ARG A 67 2.13 -6.50 5.99
N GLU A 68 3.22 -7.14 5.55
CA GLU A 68 4.39 -7.39 6.40
C GLU A 68 5.01 -6.08 6.89
N MET A 69 5.18 -5.10 5.99
CA MET A 69 5.70 -3.77 6.34
C MET A 69 4.79 -3.04 7.35
N LEU A 70 3.46 -3.09 7.17
CA LEU A 70 2.53 -2.53 8.15
C LEU A 70 2.65 -3.19 9.53
N ALA A 71 2.87 -4.50 9.56
CA ALA A 71 3.04 -5.25 10.81
C ALA A 71 4.38 -4.95 11.50
N GLU A 72 5.43 -4.64 10.74
CA GLU A 72 6.72 -4.17 11.27
C GLU A 72 6.58 -2.76 11.85
N VAL A 73 6.00 -1.83 11.10
CA VAL A 73 5.76 -0.45 11.58
C VAL A 73 4.89 -0.43 12.83
N GLY A 74 3.82 -1.23 12.87
CA GLY A 74 2.96 -1.31 14.05
C GLY A 74 3.68 -1.87 15.29
N ARG A 75 4.63 -2.80 15.12
CA ARG A 75 5.46 -3.31 16.22
C ARG A 75 6.45 -2.26 16.73
N ASP A 76 7.01 -1.44 15.85
CA ASP A 76 7.94 -0.37 16.21
C ASP A 76 7.21 0.80 16.90
N GLU A 77 5.96 1.09 16.50
CA GLU A 77 5.09 2.06 17.20
C GLU A 77 4.82 1.61 18.65
N THR A 78 4.49 0.33 18.88
CA THR A 78 4.23 -0.21 20.23
C THR A 78 5.49 -0.33 21.11
N ARG A 79 6.69 -0.46 20.52
CA ARG A 79 7.95 -0.53 21.30
C ARG A 79 8.41 0.85 21.79
N SER A 80 7.88 1.92 21.21
CA SER A 80 8.26 3.29 21.55
C SER A 80 7.38 3.91 22.65
N GLU A 81 6.44 3.15 23.21
CA GLU A 81 5.57 3.53 24.34
C GLU A 81 6.06 2.96 25.68
#